data_AF-A0A917VGZ4-F1
#
_entry.id   AF-A0A917VGZ4-F1
#
_cell.length_a   1.000
_cell.length_b   1.000
_cell.length_c   1.000
_cell.angle_alpha   90.00
_cell.angle_beta   90.00
_cell.angle_gamma   90.00
#
_symmetry.space_group_name_H-M   'P 1'
#
loop_
_entity.id
_entity.type
_entity.pdbx_description
1 polymer ?
#
loop_
_entity_poly.entity_id
_entity_poly.type
_entity_poly.pdbx_seq_one_letter_code
_entity_poly.pdbx_strand_id
1 'polypeptide(L)'
;MFSFRISKRPAALVTAAMVLAACGGTTPAAGSSVSATPGARGVGDPLFAYLGNGGYDVGSYDVSYDYRSGTTKMDASVRIAATTTQALSEFSLDAAVERVDRVTVDGRAARFRVSGQKLLITPARELPRGRRFRVAVSFRVDRTANPQSPAFPSDEKPHRAAWVAQKDGFALLGQPDRTHLFFPCNDHPSDKAKVTFRITTPKGLRAVANGTLRSRHEKAGRVTYVFATRDPIPTHVVQAAVGHFTAFQAKGPRGLPLRSYVATAQAAKARPFVEGIAEQVVWMEKQVGPYPFETYGVLGMPDGYEGVALEAATISTYAAESLTGTDEQGHVTQEEVQNDKVTMMHELAHQYFGDAVAVRDWNQMWISEGHAEFYQVLYAVEQGWRDLDDPARGLRARYDFDGDKRVESGPPGNMKHARDVLVGTNTAGLLMLFGLRELVGPDTFRRIEKTFFAEYRGRSASTPDYIKVANRVSGKDLTRYINGWIYDATTPPMPGHPDWRPRG
;
A
#
# COMPACT_ATOMS: atom_id res chain seq x y z
N MET A 1 37.01 52.75 -38.31
CA MET A 1 37.57 51.75 -39.25
C MET A 1 36.57 50.62 -39.35
N PHE A 2 36.02 50.14 -40.46
CA PHE A 2 35.95 50.39 -41.92
C PHE A 2 34.89 49.33 -42.38
N SER A 3 34.06 49.39 -43.41
CA SER A 3 33.64 50.41 -44.37
C SER A 3 32.50 49.78 -45.22
N PHE A 4 31.44 50.55 -45.46
CA PHE A 4 30.81 50.85 -46.76
C PHE A 4 30.21 49.79 -47.74
N ARG A 5 28.89 49.97 -47.96
CA ARG A 5 28.12 50.21 -49.21
C ARG A 5 27.96 49.15 -50.33
N ILE A 6 26.71 48.65 -50.43
CA ILE A 6 25.68 48.84 -51.50
C ILE A 6 26.12 49.17 -52.95
N SER A 7 25.77 48.26 -53.90
CA SER A 7 24.79 48.44 -55.01
C SER A 7 25.23 47.78 -56.34
N LYS A 8 24.31 47.10 -57.03
CA LYS A 8 23.76 47.47 -58.36
C LYS A 8 22.68 46.45 -58.86
N ARG A 9 21.69 47.02 -59.57
CA ARG A 9 20.39 46.55 -60.15
C ARG A 9 20.57 45.71 -61.44
N PRO A 10 19.58 45.42 -62.35
CA PRO A 10 18.09 45.55 -62.40
C PRO A 10 17.35 44.22 -62.82
N ALA A 11 16.05 43.97 -62.60
CA ALA A 11 14.78 44.38 -63.25
C ALA A 11 14.51 43.89 -64.71
N ALA A 12 13.51 43.00 -64.88
CA ALA A 12 12.56 42.88 -66.00
C ALA A 12 11.48 41.81 -65.64
N LEU A 13 10.24 42.17 -65.28
CA LEU A 13 9.03 42.29 -66.12
C LEU A 13 8.65 41.01 -66.90
N VAL A 14 7.57 40.31 -66.50
CA VAL A 14 6.46 39.88 -67.39
C VAL A 14 5.16 39.75 -66.57
N THR A 15 4.12 40.37 -67.14
CA THR A 15 2.67 40.44 -66.87
C THR A 15 1.91 39.10 -66.78
N ALA A 16 0.85 39.05 -65.97
CA ALA A 16 -0.50 38.55 -66.30
C ALA A 16 -1.39 38.63 -65.03
N ALA A 17 -2.35 39.57 -64.97
CA ALA A 17 -3.76 39.42 -65.37
C ALA A 17 -4.59 38.56 -64.40
N MET A 18 -5.55 39.22 -63.76
CA MET A 18 -6.55 38.69 -62.84
C MET A 18 -7.43 37.61 -63.48
N VAL A 19 -7.70 36.55 -62.71
CA VAL A 19 -8.92 35.75 -62.79
C VAL A 19 -9.46 35.57 -61.37
N LEU A 20 -10.70 35.99 -61.13
CA LEU A 20 -11.45 35.67 -59.91
C LEU A 20 -11.69 34.15 -59.85
N ALA A 21 -11.27 33.51 -58.76
CA ALA A 21 -11.73 32.17 -58.40
C ALA A 21 -12.22 32.19 -56.95
N ALA A 22 -13.38 31.58 -56.76
CA ALA A 22 -14.26 31.68 -55.61
C ALA A 22 -13.61 31.34 -54.25
N CYS A 23 -14.11 31.99 -53.20
CA CYS A 23 -13.84 31.68 -51.80
C CYS A 23 -14.25 30.24 -51.47
N GLY A 24 -13.33 29.29 -51.60
CA GLY A 24 -13.40 27.99 -50.95
C GLY A 24 -12.99 28.17 -49.49
N GLY A 25 -13.97 28.29 -48.60
CA GLY A 25 -13.72 28.26 -47.16
C GLY A 25 -13.07 26.95 -46.78
N THR A 26 -11.77 26.98 -46.47
CA THR A 26 -11.09 25.88 -45.80
C THR A 26 -11.63 25.81 -44.38
N THR A 27 -12.57 24.90 -44.16
CA THR A 27 -12.90 24.42 -42.82
C THR A 27 -11.59 23.96 -42.16
N PRO A 28 -11.27 24.42 -40.94
CA PRO A 28 -10.16 23.85 -40.22
C PRO A 28 -10.47 22.36 -40.04
N ALA A 29 -9.56 21.50 -40.49
CA ALA A 29 -9.64 20.07 -40.27
C ALA A 29 -9.90 19.86 -38.77
N ALA A 30 -11.07 19.30 -38.46
CA ALA A 30 -11.43 18.90 -37.12
C ALA A 30 -10.28 18.01 -36.60
N GLY A 31 -9.53 18.51 -35.62
CA GLY A 31 -8.51 17.74 -34.95
C GLY A 31 -9.14 16.42 -34.54
N SER A 32 -8.52 15.31 -34.94
CA SER A 32 -9.01 13.96 -34.67
C SER A 32 -9.36 13.83 -33.18
N SER A 33 -10.64 13.93 -32.86
CA SER A 33 -11.12 13.66 -31.51
C SER A 33 -10.86 12.19 -31.27
N VAL A 34 -9.84 11.86 -30.49
CA VAL A 34 -9.62 10.49 -30.04
C VAL A 34 -10.92 10.04 -29.38
N SER A 35 -11.62 9.10 -30.02
CA SER A 35 -12.90 8.58 -29.52
C SER A 35 -12.69 8.02 -28.12
N ALA A 36 -13.57 8.36 -27.19
CA ALA A 36 -13.46 7.85 -25.83
C ALA A 36 -13.69 6.34 -25.81
N THR A 37 -12.80 5.61 -25.14
CA THR A 37 -12.85 4.15 -25.05
C THR A 37 -13.12 3.71 -23.61
N PRO A 38 -13.62 2.48 -23.36
CA PRO A 38 -13.61 1.92 -22.03
C PRO A 38 -12.20 1.88 -21.44
N GLY A 39 -12.07 2.20 -20.15
CA GLY A 39 -10.84 1.98 -19.40
C GLY A 39 -10.52 0.50 -19.22
N ALA A 40 -9.25 0.18 -18.95
CA ALA A 40 -8.85 -1.19 -18.65
C ALA A 40 -9.52 -1.69 -17.35
N ARG A 41 -9.95 -2.95 -17.34
CA ARG A 41 -10.62 -3.58 -16.17
C ARG A 41 -9.66 -4.19 -15.16
N GLY A 42 -8.36 -4.08 -15.39
CA GLY A 42 -7.28 -4.56 -14.54
C GLY A 42 -6.05 -3.71 -14.81
N VAL A 43 -5.14 -3.59 -13.85
CA VAL A 43 -3.85 -2.91 -14.08
C VAL A 43 -2.81 -3.79 -14.76
N GLY A 44 -3.10 -5.09 -14.94
CA GLY A 44 -2.18 -6.06 -15.54
C GLY A 44 -1.21 -6.67 -14.54
N ASP A 45 -1.56 -6.75 -13.25
CA ASP A 45 -0.77 -7.47 -12.27
C ASP A 45 -0.72 -8.97 -12.59
N PRO A 46 0.46 -9.63 -12.57
CA PRO A 46 0.57 -11.04 -12.95
C PRO A 46 -0.13 -12.01 -12.00
N LEU A 47 -0.22 -11.68 -10.71
CA LEU A 47 -0.80 -12.54 -9.68
C LEU A 47 -2.28 -12.23 -9.46
N PHE A 48 -2.65 -10.95 -9.54
CA PHE A 48 -4.01 -10.47 -9.36
C PHE A 48 -4.50 -9.72 -10.60
N ALA A 49 -4.56 -10.40 -11.74
CA ALA A 49 -4.91 -9.80 -13.03
C ALA A 49 -6.29 -9.10 -13.07
N TYR A 50 -7.19 -9.45 -12.14
CA TYR A 50 -8.49 -8.81 -12.00
C TYR A 50 -8.45 -7.51 -11.19
N LEU A 51 -7.43 -7.25 -10.38
CA LEU A 51 -7.38 -6.08 -9.51
C LEU A 51 -7.01 -4.81 -10.27
N GLY A 52 -7.48 -3.69 -9.72
CA GLY A 52 -7.21 -2.36 -10.23
C GLY A 52 -7.87 -2.09 -11.58
N ASN A 53 -7.67 -0.88 -12.10
CA ASN A 53 -8.41 -0.33 -13.22
C ASN A 53 -7.51 0.69 -13.93
N GLY A 54 -7.64 0.78 -15.26
CA GLY A 54 -6.86 1.68 -16.09
C GLY A 54 -7.66 2.85 -16.63
N GLY A 55 -6.94 3.83 -17.17
CA GLY A 55 -7.51 4.99 -17.85
C GLY A 55 -7.78 6.19 -16.94
N TYR A 56 -7.53 6.06 -15.63
CA TYR A 56 -7.55 7.14 -14.66
C TYR A 56 -6.55 6.87 -13.51
N ASP A 57 -6.32 7.89 -12.69
CA ASP A 57 -5.45 7.91 -11.51
C ASP A 57 -6.25 8.53 -10.35
N VAL A 58 -6.28 7.87 -9.18
CA VAL A 58 -7.11 8.30 -8.06
C VAL A 58 -6.34 9.23 -7.12
N GLY A 59 -6.84 10.46 -6.97
CA GLY A 59 -6.26 11.41 -6.03
C GLY A 59 -6.74 11.23 -4.58
N SER A 60 -8.00 10.83 -4.37
CA SER A 60 -8.54 10.67 -3.02
C SER A 60 -9.81 9.84 -2.92
N TYR A 61 -9.97 9.16 -1.79
CA TYR A 61 -11.20 8.53 -1.29
C TYR A 61 -11.74 9.27 -0.06
N ASP A 62 -13.05 9.49 -0.01
CA ASP A 62 -13.81 9.97 1.14
C ASP A 62 -14.90 8.93 1.44
N VAL A 63 -14.62 8.06 2.40
CA VAL A 63 -15.43 6.90 2.76
C VAL A 63 -16.24 7.22 4.01
N SER A 64 -17.54 6.91 4.00
CA SER A 64 -18.43 7.11 5.14
C SER A 64 -19.11 5.82 5.56
N TYR A 65 -19.12 5.55 6.86
CA TYR A 65 -19.81 4.41 7.48
C TYR A 65 -20.80 4.87 8.55
N ASP A 66 -22.01 4.31 8.54
CA ASP A 66 -22.97 4.42 9.65
C ASP A 66 -22.99 3.11 10.45
N TYR A 67 -22.08 2.97 11.43
CA TYR A 67 -21.99 1.76 12.24
C TYR A 67 -23.12 1.70 13.28
N ARG A 68 -23.77 0.54 13.40
CA ARG A 68 -24.79 0.26 14.41
C ARG A 68 -24.51 -1.09 15.07
N SER A 69 -24.49 -1.11 16.41
CA SER A 69 -24.34 -2.33 17.20
C SER A 69 -25.44 -3.34 16.86
N GLY A 70 -25.11 -4.63 16.89
CA GLY A 70 -26.05 -5.72 16.60
C GLY A 70 -26.46 -5.89 15.12
N THR A 71 -25.92 -5.09 14.20
CA THR A 71 -26.19 -5.22 12.76
C THR A 71 -24.91 -5.50 11.99
N THR A 72 -24.88 -6.52 11.13
CA THR A 72 -23.70 -6.83 10.28
C THR A 72 -23.67 -5.97 9.04
N LYS A 73 -24.85 -5.61 8.51
CA LYS A 73 -25.00 -4.80 7.31
C LYS A 73 -24.99 -3.32 7.62
N MET A 74 -24.25 -2.54 6.83
CA MET A 74 -24.12 -1.09 7.02
C MET A 74 -24.31 -0.35 5.70
N ASP A 75 -25.09 0.73 5.74
CA ASP A 75 -25.14 1.67 4.64
C ASP A 75 -23.85 2.51 4.66
N ALA A 76 -23.28 2.71 3.48
CA ALA A 76 -21.99 3.33 3.29
C ALA A 76 -21.96 4.18 2.01
N SER A 77 -20.95 5.03 1.91
CA SER A 77 -20.69 5.74 0.66
C SER A 77 -19.20 6.02 0.49
N VAL A 78 -18.80 6.19 -0.76
CA VAL A 78 -17.46 6.65 -1.11
C VAL A 78 -17.58 7.77 -2.14
N ARG A 79 -16.83 8.85 -1.92
CA ARG A 79 -16.58 9.88 -2.94
C ARG A 79 -15.14 9.77 -3.39
N ILE A 80 -14.94 9.73 -4.69
CA ILE A 80 -13.65 9.52 -5.33
C ILE A 80 -13.35 10.75 -6.17
N ALA A 81 -12.14 11.28 -6.06
CA ALA A 81 -11.63 12.29 -6.98
C ALA A 81 -10.50 11.66 -7.80
N ALA A 82 -10.61 11.70 -9.12
CA ALA A 82 -9.67 11.06 -10.02
C ALA A 82 -9.37 11.95 -11.23
N THR A 83 -8.26 11.67 -11.91
CA THR A 83 -7.87 12.32 -13.17
C THR A 83 -7.77 11.27 -14.26
N THR A 84 -8.40 11.50 -15.41
CA THR A 84 -8.31 10.56 -16.52
C THR A 84 -6.92 10.58 -17.18
N THR A 85 -6.36 9.40 -17.45
CA THR A 85 -5.11 9.23 -18.20
C THR A 85 -5.35 8.96 -19.68
N GLN A 86 -6.60 8.63 -20.05
CA GLN A 86 -7.11 8.53 -21.42
C GLN A 86 -8.51 9.16 -21.56
N ALA A 87 -9.06 9.26 -22.78
CA ALA A 87 -10.47 9.61 -22.94
C ALA A 87 -11.36 8.40 -22.64
N LEU A 88 -12.34 8.53 -21.74
CA LEU A 88 -13.15 7.43 -21.20
C LEU A 88 -14.63 7.51 -21.57
N SER A 89 -15.15 6.46 -22.22
CA SER A 89 -16.59 6.25 -22.41
C SER A 89 -17.20 5.36 -21.31
N GLU A 90 -16.39 4.55 -20.64
CA GLU A 90 -16.71 3.73 -19.47
C GLU A 90 -15.45 3.60 -18.61
N PHE A 91 -15.59 3.46 -17.30
CA PHE A 91 -14.50 3.06 -16.41
C PHE A 91 -15.03 2.11 -15.34
N SER A 92 -14.14 1.43 -14.63
CA SER A 92 -14.51 0.49 -13.58
C SER A 92 -13.84 0.81 -12.25
N LEU A 93 -14.46 0.34 -11.17
CA LEU A 93 -13.87 0.22 -9.84
C LEU A 93 -13.91 -1.27 -9.44
N ASP A 94 -12.96 -1.71 -8.63
CA ASP A 94 -13.09 -2.93 -7.85
C ASP A 94 -14.21 -2.73 -6.83
N ALA A 95 -15.13 -3.69 -6.73
CA ALA A 95 -16.25 -3.65 -5.80
C ALA A 95 -16.82 -5.05 -5.55
N ALA A 96 -16.77 -5.49 -4.29
CA ALA A 96 -17.39 -6.74 -3.81
C ALA A 96 -18.27 -6.47 -2.57
N VAL A 97 -18.87 -5.28 -2.54
CA VAL A 97 -19.84 -4.87 -1.52
C VAL A 97 -21.19 -5.59 -1.73
N GLU A 98 -22.02 -5.67 -0.69
CA GLU A 98 -23.32 -6.38 -0.74
C GLU A 98 -24.21 -5.86 -1.88
N ARG A 99 -24.33 -4.54 -2.00
CA ARG A 99 -25.17 -3.91 -3.02
C ARG A 99 -24.71 -2.50 -3.32
N VAL A 100 -24.69 -2.11 -4.60
CA VAL A 100 -24.51 -0.73 -5.03
C VAL A 100 -25.87 -0.11 -5.32
N ASP A 101 -26.22 0.99 -4.64
CA ASP A 101 -27.54 1.63 -4.74
C ASP A 101 -27.57 2.77 -5.78
N ARG A 102 -26.49 3.57 -5.85
CA ARG A 102 -26.42 4.73 -6.74
C ARG A 102 -24.98 5.07 -7.09
N VAL A 103 -24.76 5.44 -8.35
CA VAL A 103 -23.50 6.00 -8.85
C VAL A 103 -23.75 7.34 -9.53
N THR A 104 -22.94 8.34 -9.20
CA THR A 104 -22.91 9.63 -9.93
C THR A 104 -21.50 9.96 -10.39
N VAL A 105 -21.39 10.61 -11.54
CA VAL A 105 -20.14 11.17 -12.07
C VAL A 105 -20.36 12.67 -12.31
N ASP A 106 -19.52 13.50 -11.70
CA ASP A 106 -19.64 14.97 -11.69
C ASP A 106 -21.06 15.44 -11.28
N GLY A 107 -21.65 14.75 -10.29
CA GLY A 107 -23.00 15.04 -9.77
C GLY A 107 -24.16 14.59 -10.65
N ARG A 108 -23.90 14.00 -11.82
CA ARG A 108 -24.94 13.43 -12.70
C ARG A 108 -25.05 11.93 -12.50
N ALA A 109 -26.26 11.39 -12.57
CA ALA A 109 -26.48 9.94 -12.53
C ALA A 109 -25.70 9.26 -13.67
N ALA A 110 -24.98 8.19 -13.32
CA ALA A 110 -24.29 7.33 -14.27
C ALA A 110 -25.01 5.99 -14.35
N ARG A 111 -24.99 5.36 -15.53
CA ARG A 111 -25.41 3.95 -15.62
C ARG A 111 -24.31 3.10 -15.02
N PHE A 112 -24.69 2.03 -14.32
CA PHE A 112 -23.71 1.10 -13.77
C PHE A 112 -24.23 -0.34 -13.80
N ARG A 113 -23.29 -1.29 -13.75
CA ARG A 113 -23.57 -2.71 -13.51
C ARG A 113 -22.43 -3.32 -12.71
N VAL A 114 -22.74 -4.28 -11.86
CA VAL A 114 -21.74 -5.10 -11.16
C VAL A 114 -21.56 -6.39 -11.95
N SER A 115 -20.30 -6.76 -12.23
CA SER A 115 -19.93 -7.97 -12.96
C SER A 115 -18.72 -8.61 -12.29
N GLY A 116 -18.91 -9.76 -11.63
CA GLY A 116 -17.89 -10.28 -10.72
C GLY A 116 -17.61 -9.28 -9.61
N GLN A 117 -16.34 -9.00 -9.33
CA GLN A 117 -15.90 -8.00 -8.36
C GLN A 117 -15.65 -6.62 -8.99
N LYS A 118 -16.35 -6.28 -10.09
CA LYS A 118 -16.19 -4.99 -10.79
C LYS A 118 -17.49 -4.20 -10.84
N LEU A 119 -17.42 -2.93 -10.46
CA LEU A 119 -18.45 -1.93 -10.72
C LEU A 119 -18.10 -1.18 -12.01
N LEU A 120 -18.80 -1.51 -13.10
CA LEU A 120 -18.65 -0.85 -14.40
C LEU A 120 -19.54 0.40 -14.44
N ILE A 121 -18.99 1.55 -14.83
CA ILE A 121 -19.63 2.86 -14.76
C ILE A 121 -19.57 3.54 -16.12
N THR A 122 -20.74 3.78 -16.71
CA THR A 122 -20.89 4.58 -17.93
C THR A 122 -21.36 6.00 -17.56
N PRO A 123 -20.48 7.02 -17.60
CA PRO A 123 -20.87 8.39 -17.30
C PRO A 123 -21.87 8.93 -18.34
N ALA A 124 -22.69 9.91 -17.93
CA ALA A 124 -23.66 10.55 -18.84
C ALA A 124 -23.00 11.35 -19.98
N ARG A 125 -21.73 11.70 -19.83
CA ARG A 125 -20.87 12.31 -20.85
C ARG A 125 -19.51 11.64 -20.78
N GLU A 126 -18.91 11.40 -21.95
CA GLU A 126 -17.53 10.94 -22.03
C GLU A 126 -16.60 11.88 -21.27
N LEU A 127 -15.56 11.31 -20.67
CA LEU A 127 -14.55 12.05 -19.91
C LEU A 127 -13.31 12.22 -20.81
N PRO A 128 -12.97 13.43 -21.27
CA PRO A 128 -11.74 13.66 -22.03
C PRO A 128 -10.49 13.28 -21.23
N ARG A 129 -9.39 12.98 -21.91
CA ARG A 129 -8.07 12.76 -21.28
C ARG A 129 -7.63 13.97 -20.46
N GLY A 130 -7.01 13.74 -19.29
CA GLY A 130 -6.52 14.79 -18.40
C GLY A 130 -7.62 15.49 -17.60
N ARG A 131 -8.87 15.04 -17.69
CA ARG A 131 -9.99 15.62 -16.96
C ARG A 131 -10.01 15.12 -15.52
N ARG A 132 -10.09 16.06 -14.58
CA ARG A 132 -10.49 15.76 -13.21
C ARG A 132 -12.00 15.50 -13.15
N PHE A 133 -12.40 14.44 -12.48
CA PHE A 133 -13.80 14.07 -12.29
C PHE A 133 -14.03 13.55 -10.87
N ARG A 134 -15.29 13.58 -10.44
CA ARG A 134 -15.71 13.04 -9.14
C ARG A 134 -16.73 11.93 -9.31
N VAL A 135 -16.52 10.83 -8.61
CA VAL A 135 -17.47 9.73 -8.51
C VAL A 135 -18.06 9.74 -7.11
N ALA A 136 -19.36 9.54 -6.98
CA ALA A 136 -19.97 9.23 -5.68
C ALA A 136 -20.78 7.94 -5.80
N VAL A 137 -20.48 6.99 -4.93
CA VAL A 137 -21.15 5.69 -4.87
C VAL A 137 -21.80 5.56 -3.49
N SER A 138 -23.11 5.30 -3.45
CA SER A 138 -23.79 4.81 -2.24
C SER A 138 -24.02 3.33 -2.37
N PHE A 139 -23.71 2.60 -1.30
CA PHE A 139 -23.71 1.14 -1.29
C PHE A 139 -23.99 0.62 0.11
N ARG A 140 -24.26 -0.67 0.19
CA ARG A 140 -24.39 -1.41 1.43
C ARG A 140 -23.27 -2.44 1.51
N VAL A 141 -22.66 -2.57 2.68
CA VAL A 141 -21.70 -3.63 2.99
C VAL A 141 -22.34 -4.64 3.93
N ASP A 142 -21.92 -5.89 3.84
CA ASP A 142 -22.22 -6.92 4.82
C ASP A 142 -20.92 -7.38 5.46
N ARG A 143 -20.73 -7.06 6.75
CA ARG A 143 -19.49 -7.40 7.47
C ARG A 143 -19.30 -8.89 7.72
N THR A 144 -20.31 -9.73 7.45
CA THR A 144 -20.13 -11.19 7.48
C THR A 144 -19.75 -11.76 6.13
N ALA A 145 -19.78 -10.95 5.05
CA ALA A 145 -19.37 -11.41 3.74
C ALA A 145 -17.84 -11.51 3.68
N ASN A 146 -17.36 -12.71 3.34
CA ASN A 146 -15.95 -12.97 3.07
C ASN A 146 -15.83 -13.80 1.78
N PRO A 147 -16.18 -13.22 0.62
CA PRO A 147 -16.14 -13.95 -0.65
C PRO A 147 -14.73 -14.49 -0.92
N GLN A 148 -14.61 -15.58 -1.68
CA GLN A 148 -13.29 -16.09 -2.08
C GLN A 148 -12.57 -15.09 -2.98
N SER A 149 -11.23 -15.04 -2.88
CA SER A 149 -10.41 -14.25 -3.82
C SER A 149 -10.51 -14.89 -5.21
N PRO A 150 -10.78 -14.12 -6.28
CA PRO A 150 -10.73 -14.64 -7.65
C PRO A 150 -9.35 -15.17 -8.07
N ALA A 151 -8.26 -14.77 -7.39
CA ALA A 151 -6.93 -15.28 -7.67
C ALA A 151 -6.62 -16.60 -6.94
N PHE A 152 -7.45 -17.02 -5.99
CA PHE A 152 -7.23 -18.24 -5.22
C PHE A 152 -8.04 -19.40 -5.81
N PRO A 153 -7.55 -20.65 -5.70
CA PRO A 153 -8.32 -21.85 -6.01
C PRO A 153 -9.70 -21.86 -5.33
N SER A 154 -10.71 -22.39 -6.01
CA SER A 154 -12.10 -22.38 -5.53
C SER A 154 -12.37 -23.31 -4.36
N ASP A 155 -11.54 -24.33 -4.18
CA ASP A 155 -11.59 -25.32 -3.10
C ASP A 155 -10.86 -24.85 -1.83
N GLU A 156 -10.08 -23.77 -1.93
CA GLU A 156 -9.42 -23.15 -0.80
C GLU A 156 -10.43 -22.28 -0.02
N LYS A 157 -10.44 -22.39 1.31
CA LYS A 157 -11.25 -21.49 2.14
C LYS A 157 -10.56 -20.13 2.22
N PRO A 158 -11.31 -19.02 2.35
CA PRO A 158 -10.72 -17.73 2.69
C PRO A 158 -9.93 -17.88 3.99
N HIS A 159 -8.63 -17.61 3.96
CA HIS A 159 -7.74 -17.84 5.09
C HIS A 159 -8.07 -16.96 6.29
N ARG A 160 -8.56 -15.73 6.05
CA ARG A 160 -8.84 -14.72 7.08
C ARG A 160 -10.08 -13.91 6.73
N ALA A 161 -10.77 -13.42 7.74
CA ALA A 161 -11.88 -12.48 7.55
C ALA A 161 -11.37 -11.09 7.13
N ALA A 162 -11.88 -10.56 6.01
CA ALA A 162 -11.57 -9.17 5.61
C ALA A 162 -12.17 -8.14 6.58
N TRP A 163 -13.40 -8.40 7.03
CA TRP A 163 -14.02 -7.68 8.14
C TRP A 163 -13.79 -8.46 9.43
N VAL A 164 -12.78 -8.06 10.21
CA VAL A 164 -12.51 -8.69 11.50
C VAL A 164 -13.57 -8.22 12.49
N ALA A 165 -14.67 -8.99 12.56
CA ALA A 165 -15.84 -8.65 13.34
C ALA A 165 -15.57 -8.81 14.84
N GLN A 166 -16.08 -7.87 15.62
CA GLN A 166 -16.03 -7.87 17.07
C GLN A 166 -17.46 -7.79 17.60
N LYS A 167 -17.69 -8.22 18.85
CA LYS A 167 -19.02 -8.13 19.48
C LYS A 167 -19.63 -6.73 19.31
N ASP A 168 -18.84 -5.70 19.59
CA ASP A 168 -19.22 -4.29 19.48
C ASP A 168 -18.25 -3.51 18.58
N GLY A 169 -17.95 -4.06 17.39
CA GLY A 169 -17.00 -3.39 16.52
C GLY A 169 -16.63 -4.13 15.24
N PHE A 170 -15.57 -3.64 14.62
CA PHE A 170 -14.83 -4.30 13.55
C PHE A 170 -13.42 -3.70 13.43
N ALA A 171 -12.54 -4.37 12.70
CA ALA A 171 -11.38 -3.78 12.02
C ALA A 171 -11.33 -4.25 10.56
N LEU A 172 -10.60 -3.52 9.71
CA LEU A 172 -10.38 -3.89 8.33
C LEU A 172 -9.10 -4.72 8.20
N LEU A 173 -9.12 -5.73 7.35
CA LEU A 173 -7.95 -6.52 6.94
C LEU A 173 -7.96 -6.62 5.40
N GLY A 174 -7.30 -5.66 4.75
CA GLY A 174 -7.42 -5.40 3.30
C GLY A 174 -6.37 -6.05 2.42
N GLN A 175 -5.21 -6.41 2.97
CA GLN A 175 -4.11 -7.00 2.22
C GLN A 175 -4.35 -8.49 1.95
N PRO A 176 -4.01 -9.02 0.75
CA PRO A 176 -3.48 -8.30 -0.41
C PRO A 176 -4.58 -7.68 -1.28
N ASP A 177 -5.76 -8.31 -1.35
CA ASP A 177 -6.72 -8.10 -2.43
C ASP A 177 -8.14 -7.82 -1.94
N ARG A 178 -8.32 -7.22 -0.76
CA ARG A 178 -9.61 -7.21 -0.05
C ARG A 178 -10.21 -5.83 0.21
N THR A 179 -9.53 -4.73 -0.11
CA THR A 179 -10.04 -3.38 0.19
C THR A 179 -11.39 -3.10 -0.47
N HIS A 180 -11.61 -3.62 -1.67
CA HIS A 180 -12.85 -3.45 -2.41
C HIS A 180 -14.07 -4.16 -1.82
N LEU A 181 -13.90 -4.96 -0.75
CA LEU A 181 -14.98 -5.47 0.10
C LEU A 181 -15.48 -4.40 1.09
N PHE A 182 -14.67 -3.35 1.34
CA PHE A 182 -14.96 -2.29 2.30
C PHE A 182 -15.59 -1.06 1.64
N PHE A 183 -15.10 -0.71 0.46
CA PHE A 183 -15.64 0.36 -0.39
C PHE A 183 -15.14 0.19 -1.83
N PRO A 184 -15.93 0.61 -2.86
CA PRO A 184 -15.46 0.60 -4.23
C PRO A 184 -14.20 1.45 -4.45
N CYS A 185 -13.15 0.88 -5.02
CA CYS A 185 -11.85 1.53 -5.18
C CYS A 185 -11.08 1.03 -6.41
N ASN A 186 -9.94 1.65 -6.68
CA ASN A 186 -8.92 1.12 -7.59
C ASN A 186 -7.95 0.27 -6.76
N ASP A 187 -8.23 -1.01 -6.60
CA ASP A 187 -7.65 -1.83 -5.51
C ASP A 187 -6.31 -2.44 -5.89
N HIS A 188 -5.29 -1.60 -6.04
CA HIS A 188 -3.94 -2.04 -6.37
C HIS A 188 -2.88 -1.14 -5.74
N PRO A 189 -1.75 -1.69 -5.23
CA PRO A 189 -0.71 -0.89 -4.56
C PRO A 189 -0.05 0.18 -5.44
N SER A 190 -0.18 0.09 -6.76
CA SER A 190 0.35 1.08 -7.70
C SER A 190 -0.46 2.38 -7.80
N ASP A 191 -1.73 2.39 -7.41
CA ASP A 191 -2.61 3.57 -7.44
C ASP A 191 -2.86 4.11 -6.03
N LYS A 192 -1.87 4.86 -5.52
CA LYS A 192 -1.92 5.43 -4.17
C LYS A 192 -2.84 6.65 -4.13
N ALA A 193 -3.69 6.73 -3.11
CA ALA A 193 -4.61 7.85 -2.95
C ALA A 193 -4.65 8.36 -1.51
N LYS A 194 -5.05 9.62 -1.32
CA LYS A 194 -5.38 10.12 0.03
C LYS A 194 -6.69 9.50 0.51
N VAL A 195 -6.79 9.19 1.80
CA VAL A 195 -7.99 8.55 2.35
C VAL A 195 -8.55 9.39 3.48
N THR A 196 -9.87 9.61 3.45
CA THR A 196 -10.62 10.16 4.58
C THR A 196 -11.71 9.18 4.97
N PHE A 197 -11.76 8.81 6.26
CA PHE A 197 -12.84 8.02 6.83
C PHE A 197 -13.73 8.90 7.71
N ARG A 198 -15.05 8.81 7.49
CA ARG A 198 -16.11 9.43 8.29
C ARG A 198 -16.95 8.34 8.92
N ILE A 199 -16.67 8.03 10.17
CA ILE A 199 -17.27 6.86 10.84
C ILE A 199 -18.19 7.37 11.94
N THR A 200 -19.49 7.07 11.79
CA THR A 200 -20.49 7.39 12.81
C THR A 200 -20.79 6.14 13.63
N THR A 201 -20.66 6.26 14.96
CA THR A 201 -20.88 5.16 15.92
C THR A 201 -21.92 5.56 16.96
N PRO A 202 -22.52 4.60 17.68
CA PRO A 202 -23.16 4.88 18.96
C PRO A 202 -22.18 5.55 19.94
N LYS A 203 -22.70 6.34 20.88
CA LYS A 203 -21.94 6.83 22.03
C LYS A 203 -21.38 5.66 22.85
N GLY A 204 -20.16 5.81 23.36
CA GLY A 204 -19.44 4.77 24.11
C GLY A 204 -18.48 3.93 23.27
N LEU A 205 -18.64 3.93 21.94
CA LEU A 205 -17.68 3.36 21.00
C LEU A 205 -16.77 4.44 20.41
N ARG A 206 -15.58 4.02 19.99
CA ARG A 206 -14.59 4.88 19.32
C ARG A 206 -14.32 4.32 17.94
N ALA A 207 -14.28 5.21 16.96
CA ALA A 207 -13.72 4.89 15.66
C ALA A 207 -12.25 5.32 15.59
N VAL A 208 -11.44 4.53 14.90
CA VAL A 208 -10.02 4.75 14.61
C VAL A 208 -9.81 4.48 13.12
N ALA A 209 -8.99 5.25 12.42
CA ALA A 209 -8.65 4.99 11.03
C ALA A 209 -7.28 5.59 10.67
N ASN A 210 -6.76 5.41 9.45
CA ASN A 210 -5.49 6.02 9.02
C ASN A 210 -5.52 7.56 9.11
N GLY A 211 -4.33 8.16 9.19
CA GLY A 211 -4.12 9.60 9.21
C GLY A 211 -4.37 10.22 10.57
N THR A 212 -4.78 11.49 10.62
CA THR A 212 -5.01 12.23 11.87
C THR A 212 -6.50 12.53 12.07
N LEU A 213 -6.95 12.54 13.32
CA LEU A 213 -8.31 12.95 13.69
C LEU A 213 -8.49 14.43 13.36
N ARG A 214 -9.36 14.73 12.39
CA ARG A 214 -9.69 16.09 11.94
C ARG A 214 -10.88 16.68 12.65
N SER A 215 -11.86 15.85 12.99
CA SER A 215 -13.01 16.28 13.77
C SER A 215 -13.66 15.12 14.51
N ARG A 216 -14.28 15.45 15.64
CA ARG A 216 -15.16 14.57 16.42
C ARG A 216 -16.41 15.38 16.77
N HIS A 217 -17.57 14.88 16.35
CA HIS A 217 -18.84 15.57 16.59
C HIS A 217 -19.87 14.61 17.17
N GLU A 218 -20.53 15.01 18.25
CA GLU A 218 -21.58 14.24 18.90
C GLU A 218 -22.95 14.86 18.60
N LYS A 219 -23.91 14.05 18.16
CA LYS A 219 -25.28 14.47 17.90
C LYS A 219 -26.25 13.33 18.16
N ALA A 220 -27.31 13.60 18.94
CA ALA A 220 -28.40 12.65 19.19
C ALA A 220 -27.90 11.24 19.59
N GLY A 221 -26.95 11.16 20.53
CA GLY A 221 -26.41 9.89 21.03
C GLY A 221 -25.48 9.15 20.07
N ARG A 222 -25.11 9.76 18.92
CA ARG A 222 -24.14 9.24 17.96
C ARG A 222 -22.90 10.13 17.92
N VAL A 223 -21.75 9.56 17.61
CA VAL A 223 -20.47 10.26 17.47
C VAL A 223 -19.91 9.99 16.09
N THR A 224 -19.63 11.06 15.34
CA THR A 224 -18.92 10.98 14.06
C THR A 224 -17.46 11.36 14.25
N TYR A 225 -16.56 10.47 13.84
CA TYR A 225 -15.12 10.69 13.80
C TYR A 225 -14.69 10.86 12.35
N VAL A 226 -13.86 11.88 12.08
CA VAL A 226 -13.28 12.13 10.75
C VAL A 226 -11.78 12.03 10.84
N PHE A 227 -11.21 11.04 10.19
CA PHE A 227 -9.76 10.84 10.07
C PHE A 227 -9.34 11.06 8.62
N ALA A 228 -8.21 11.72 8.39
CA ALA A 228 -7.71 11.97 7.04
C ALA A 228 -6.18 11.86 6.96
N THR A 229 -5.70 11.15 5.94
CA THR A 229 -4.26 11.07 5.63
C THR A 229 -3.77 12.39 5.01
N ARG A 230 -2.54 12.78 5.33
CA ARG A 230 -1.84 13.88 4.64
C ARG A 230 -1.36 13.43 3.27
N ASP A 231 -0.76 12.24 3.23
CA ASP A 231 -0.09 11.67 2.07
C ASP A 231 -0.93 10.54 1.43
N PRO A 232 -0.75 10.27 0.13
CA PRO A 232 -1.36 9.11 -0.52
C PRO A 232 -0.79 7.79 0.02
N ILE A 233 -1.66 6.81 0.22
CA ILE A 233 -1.32 5.45 0.67
C ILE A 233 -1.91 4.42 -0.31
N PRO A 234 -1.30 3.22 -0.43
CA PRO A 234 -1.92 2.08 -1.12
C PRO A 234 -3.28 1.70 -0.52
N THR A 235 -4.17 1.11 -1.31
CA THR A 235 -5.47 0.66 -0.81
C THR A 235 -5.35 -0.47 0.21
N HIS A 236 -4.44 -1.43 0.02
CA HIS A 236 -4.32 -2.59 0.90
C HIS A 236 -3.97 -2.27 2.36
N VAL A 237 -3.37 -1.10 2.63
CA VAL A 237 -2.97 -0.64 3.97
C VAL A 237 -3.94 0.37 4.59
N VAL A 238 -5.12 0.54 3.99
CA VAL A 238 -6.19 1.31 4.64
C VAL A 238 -6.72 0.54 5.85
N GLN A 239 -7.07 1.29 6.88
CA GLN A 239 -7.51 0.78 8.16
C GLN A 239 -8.61 1.66 8.71
N ALA A 240 -9.64 1.00 9.22
CA ALA A 240 -10.71 1.59 9.99
C ALA A 240 -11.18 0.55 11.01
N ALA A 241 -11.39 0.99 12.24
CA ALA A 241 -11.89 0.15 13.30
C ALA A 241 -12.91 0.88 14.14
N VAL A 242 -13.85 0.13 14.68
CA VAL A 242 -14.80 0.57 15.71
C VAL A 242 -14.69 -0.40 16.88
N GLY A 243 -14.66 0.12 18.09
CA GLY A 243 -14.59 -0.70 19.30
C GLY A 243 -14.42 0.09 20.58
N HIS A 244 -14.15 -0.64 21.66
CA HIS A 244 -13.79 -0.09 22.97
C HIS A 244 -12.27 0.04 23.07
N PHE A 245 -11.77 1.25 22.87
CA PHE A 245 -10.33 1.52 22.86
C PHE A 245 -9.92 2.54 23.92
N THR A 246 -8.85 2.22 24.64
CA THR A 246 -8.06 3.20 25.41
C THR A 246 -7.08 3.88 24.45
N ALA A 247 -7.04 5.21 24.47
CA ALA A 247 -6.09 5.97 23.65
C ALA A 247 -4.84 6.33 24.43
N PHE A 248 -3.71 6.27 23.73
CA PHE A 248 -2.42 6.73 24.18
C PHE A 248 -1.93 7.80 23.21
N GLN A 249 -1.40 8.90 23.75
CA GLN A 249 -0.85 9.99 22.96
C GLN A 249 0.55 10.30 23.47
N ALA A 250 1.49 10.41 22.55
CA ALA A 250 2.87 10.77 22.84
C ALA A 250 3.46 11.59 21.69
N LYS A 251 4.71 12.02 21.85
CA LYS A 251 5.49 12.63 20.77
C LYS A 251 6.73 11.80 20.53
N GLY A 252 6.97 11.48 19.28
CA GLY A 252 8.20 10.86 18.79
C GLY A 252 9.25 11.91 18.43
N PRO A 253 10.31 11.52 17.71
CA PRO A 253 11.38 12.41 17.29
C PRO A 253 10.84 13.60 16.48
N ARG A 254 11.45 14.78 16.72
CA ARG A 254 11.09 16.06 16.08
C ARG A 254 9.60 16.43 16.22
N GLY A 255 8.94 15.96 17.28
CA GLY A 255 7.55 16.29 17.58
C GLY A 255 6.51 15.49 16.80
N LEU A 256 6.91 14.38 16.14
CA LEU A 256 5.98 13.48 15.45
C LEU A 256 4.85 13.06 16.39
N PRO A 257 3.57 13.31 16.08
CA PRO A 257 2.46 12.82 16.88
C PRO A 257 2.40 11.29 16.87
N LEU A 258 2.45 10.69 18.07
CA LEU A 258 2.21 9.27 18.26
C LEU A 258 0.83 9.06 18.86
N ARG A 259 -0.01 8.25 18.20
CA ARG A 259 -1.37 7.93 18.62
C ARG A 259 -1.59 6.42 18.57
N SER A 260 -1.90 5.83 19.71
CA SER A 260 -2.21 4.41 19.77
C SER A 260 -3.57 4.18 20.40
N TYR A 261 -4.23 3.12 19.99
CA TYR A 261 -5.56 2.73 20.42
C TYR A 261 -5.53 1.24 20.70
N VAL A 262 -5.63 0.84 21.95
CA VAL A 262 -5.61 -0.58 22.32
C VAL A 262 -6.95 -0.93 22.95
N ALA A 263 -7.45 -2.13 22.64
CA ALA A 263 -8.61 -2.70 23.30
C ALA A 263 -8.54 -2.47 24.82
N THR A 264 -9.62 -1.93 25.40
CA THR A 264 -9.60 -1.42 26.77
C THR A 264 -9.14 -2.48 27.79
N ALA A 265 -9.46 -3.74 27.56
CA ALA A 265 -9.09 -4.85 28.46
C ALA A 265 -7.56 -5.12 28.49
N GLN A 266 -6.86 -4.94 27.37
CA GLN A 266 -5.42 -5.17 27.23
C GLN A 266 -4.59 -3.90 27.48
N ALA A 267 -5.23 -2.72 27.50
CA ALA A 267 -4.56 -1.42 27.54
C ALA A 267 -3.52 -1.26 28.68
N ALA A 268 -3.79 -1.81 29.87
CA ALA A 268 -2.85 -1.72 30.98
C ALA A 268 -1.56 -2.51 30.71
N LYS A 269 -1.68 -3.74 30.19
CA LYS A 269 -0.55 -4.59 29.82
C LYS A 269 0.20 -4.06 28.60
N ALA A 270 -0.51 -3.42 27.66
CA ALA A 270 0.08 -2.88 26.43
C ALA A 270 0.76 -1.52 26.58
N ARG A 271 0.54 -0.83 27.70
CA ARG A 271 1.13 0.48 27.95
C ARG A 271 2.65 0.53 27.74
N PRO A 272 3.48 -0.39 28.28
CA PRO A 272 4.93 -0.32 28.13
C PRO A 272 5.40 -0.43 26.67
N PHE A 273 4.70 -1.21 25.84
CA PHE A 273 4.99 -1.35 24.41
C PHE A 273 4.65 -0.07 23.66
N VAL A 274 3.44 0.46 23.91
CA VAL A 274 2.97 1.71 23.28
C VAL A 274 3.86 2.91 23.64
N GLU A 275 4.31 2.99 24.89
CA GLU A 275 5.20 4.06 25.35
C GLU A 275 6.62 3.91 24.75
N GLY A 276 7.05 2.71 24.39
CA GLY A 276 8.33 2.42 23.72
C GLY A 276 8.39 2.75 22.22
N ILE A 277 7.26 3.08 21.57
CA ILE A 277 7.21 3.34 20.11
C ILE A 277 8.18 4.45 19.69
N ALA A 278 8.33 5.50 20.51
CA ALA A 278 9.19 6.64 20.17
C ALA A 278 10.65 6.21 19.94
N GLU A 279 11.14 5.24 20.71
CA GLU A 279 12.51 4.73 20.60
C GLU A 279 12.71 3.94 19.31
N GLN A 280 11.73 3.11 18.92
CA GLN A 280 11.77 2.39 17.65
C GLN A 280 11.75 3.35 16.45
N VAL A 281 10.94 4.41 16.51
CA VAL A 281 10.94 5.45 15.46
C VAL A 281 12.31 6.13 15.38
N VAL A 282 12.92 6.49 16.51
CA VAL A 282 14.28 7.06 16.52
C VAL A 282 15.29 6.12 15.88
N TRP A 283 15.20 4.82 16.16
CA TRP A 283 16.10 3.83 15.58
C TRP A 283 15.91 3.73 14.07
N MET A 284 14.68 3.56 13.60
CA MET A 284 14.38 3.44 12.16
C MET A 284 14.80 4.70 11.37
N GLU A 285 14.67 5.88 11.98
CA GLU A 285 15.10 7.12 11.35
C GLU A 285 16.62 7.24 11.16
N LYS A 286 17.42 6.59 12.01
CA LYS A 286 18.88 6.52 11.82
C LYS A 286 19.25 5.63 10.62
N GLN A 287 18.44 4.60 10.37
CA GLN A 287 18.67 3.66 9.27
C GLN A 287 18.28 4.28 7.92
N VAL A 288 17.05 4.78 7.79
CA VAL A 288 16.48 5.16 6.47
C VAL A 288 16.23 6.66 6.30
N GLY A 289 16.01 7.40 7.39
CA GLY A 289 15.71 8.84 7.37
C GLY A 289 14.40 9.18 8.08
N PRO A 290 13.97 10.44 8.11
CA PRO A 290 12.79 10.88 8.88
C PRO A 290 11.51 10.10 8.55
N TYR A 291 10.68 9.85 9.58
CA TYR A 291 9.41 9.15 9.43
C TYR A 291 8.52 9.75 8.31
N PRO A 292 7.94 8.92 7.40
CA PRO A 292 7.31 9.41 6.18
C PRO A 292 5.96 10.07 6.35
N PHE A 293 5.19 9.77 7.40
CA PHE A 293 3.80 10.23 7.51
C PHE A 293 3.61 11.30 8.58
N GLU A 294 2.39 11.82 8.70
CA GLU A 294 2.06 12.89 9.64
C GLU A 294 1.88 12.44 11.09
N THR A 295 1.71 11.14 11.31
CA THR A 295 1.48 10.52 12.62
C THR A 295 1.81 9.04 12.52
N TYR A 296 2.16 8.42 13.65
CA TYR A 296 2.29 6.97 13.77
C TYR A 296 1.63 6.46 15.05
N GLY A 297 1.46 5.16 15.17
CA GLY A 297 1.20 4.45 16.41
C GLY A 297 0.60 3.08 16.11
N VAL A 298 -0.05 2.47 17.09
CA VAL A 298 -0.59 1.11 16.95
C VAL A 298 -2.07 1.01 17.28
N LEU A 299 -2.78 0.11 16.58
CA LEU A 299 -4.14 -0.30 16.87
C LEU A 299 -4.11 -1.76 17.40
N GLY A 300 -4.35 -1.95 18.70
CA GLY A 300 -4.49 -3.29 19.30
C GLY A 300 -5.95 -3.72 19.29
N MET A 301 -6.30 -4.69 18.45
CA MET A 301 -7.63 -5.29 18.33
C MET A 301 -7.75 -6.51 19.26
N PRO A 302 -8.86 -6.69 19.97
CA PRO A 302 -9.04 -7.89 20.79
C PRO A 302 -9.32 -9.12 19.92
N ASP A 303 -9.34 -10.29 20.56
CA ASP A 303 -9.72 -11.56 19.95
C ASP A 303 -8.80 -11.96 18.78
N GLY A 304 -7.51 -11.64 18.91
CA GLY A 304 -6.43 -12.18 18.07
C GLY A 304 -6.27 -11.56 16.68
N TYR A 305 -7.18 -10.70 16.20
CA TYR A 305 -7.09 -10.05 14.87
C TYR A 305 -6.70 -11.03 13.73
N GLU A 306 -7.34 -12.19 13.67
CA GLU A 306 -7.04 -13.26 12.70
C GLU A 306 -5.59 -13.82 12.78
N GLY A 307 -4.93 -13.63 13.92
CA GLY A 307 -3.57 -14.10 14.20
C GLY A 307 -2.48 -13.32 13.47
N VAL A 308 -2.76 -12.10 13.01
CA VAL A 308 -1.81 -11.29 12.23
C VAL A 308 -1.51 -9.94 12.86
N ALA A 309 -0.43 -9.33 12.40
CA ALA A 309 -0.24 -7.89 12.40
C ALA A 309 -0.41 -7.38 10.96
N LEU A 310 -0.79 -6.11 10.81
CA LEU A 310 -0.91 -5.45 9.51
C LEU A 310 -0.26 -4.07 9.60
N GLU A 311 0.49 -3.74 8.57
CA GLU A 311 1.29 -2.52 8.43
C GLU A 311 0.48 -1.26 8.14
N ALA A 312 -0.83 -1.29 8.40
CA ALA A 312 -1.78 -0.23 8.13
C ALA A 312 -1.19 1.17 8.30
N ALA A 313 -1.06 1.92 7.19
CA ALA A 313 -0.33 3.17 7.17
C ALA A 313 -0.76 4.14 8.28
N THR A 314 0.21 4.71 8.99
CA THR A 314 0.06 5.61 10.16
C THR A 314 -0.48 4.98 11.44
N ILE A 315 -0.94 3.72 11.42
CA ILE A 315 -1.56 3.05 12.56
C ILE A 315 -1.49 1.51 12.43
N SER A 316 -0.30 0.92 12.60
CA SER A 316 -0.11 -0.52 12.47
C SER A 316 -1.05 -1.29 13.40
N THR A 317 -1.72 -2.32 12.88
CA THR A 317 -2.74 -3.08 13.60
C THR A 317 -2.18 -4.41 14.08
N TYR A 318 -2.56 -4.81 15.30
CA TYR A 318 -2.13 -6.05 15.93
C TYR A 318 -3.30 -6.73 16.63
N ALA A 319 -3.16 -8.02 16.89
CA ALA A 319 -3.78 -8.60 18.07
C ALA A 319 -3.32 -7.82 19.31
N ALA A 320 -4.23 -7.42 20.18
CA ALA A 320 -3.90 -6.69 21.40
C ALA A 320 -3.06 -7.55 22.35
N GLU A 321 -3.20 -8.87 22.25
CA GLU A 321 -2.41 -9.89 22.95
C GLU A 321 -0.94 -9.92 22.48
N SER A 322 -0.65 -9.51 21.25
CA SER A 322 0.73 -9.34 20.70
C SER A 322 1.32 -7.98 21.02
N LEU A 323 0.79 -7.33 22.06
CA LEU A 323 1.30 -6.10 22.64
C LEU A 323 1.37 -6.24 24.15
N THR A 324 1.49 -7.45 24.70
CA THR A 324 1.48 -7.66 26.16
C THR A 324 2.68 -8.43 26.69
N GLY A 325 3.51 -8.99 25.82
CA GLY A 325 4.67 -9.80 26.17
C GLY A 325 4.29 -11.04 26.95
N THR A 326 3.11 -11.59 26.67
CA THR A 326 2.55 -12.73 27.40
C THR A 326 2.57 -14.01 26.57
N ASP A 327 2.94 -15.11 27.20
CA ASP A 327 2.82 -16.46 26.61
C ASP A 327 1.34 -16.92 26.49
N GLU A 328 1.14 -18.10 25.93
CA GLU A 328 -0.19 -18.72 25.78
C GLU A 328 -0.91 -18.96 27.12
N GLN A 329 -0.17 -19.01 28.23
CA GLN A 329 -0.72 -19.16 29.59
C GLN A 329 -1.01 -17.80 30.25
N GLY A 330 -0.69 -16.69 29.58
CA GLY A 330 -0.93 -15.32 30.04
C GLY A 330 0.16 -14.77 30.96
N HIS A 331 1.31 -15.44 31.10
CA HIS A 331 2.45 -14.96 31.88
C HIS A 331 3.33 -14.04 31.05
N VAL A 332 3.79 -12.95 31.66
CA VAL A 332 4.76 -12.07 31.00
C VAL A 332 6.13 -12.73 31.01
N THR A 333 6.74 -12.93 29.84
CA THR A 333 8.08 -13.50 29.69
C THR A 333 9.00 -12.54 28.95
N GLN A 334 10.32 -12.64 29.17
CA GLN A 334 11.28 -11.80 28.44
C GLN A 334 11.30 -12.13 26.95
N GLU A 335 11.14 -13.40 26.59
CA GLU A 335 11.07 -13.82 25.19
C GLU A 335 9.88 -13.19 24.47
N GLU A 336 8.68 -13.23 25.05
CA GLU A 336 7.49 -12.64 24.44
C GLU A 336 7.56 -11.11 24.39
N VAL A 337 8.13 -10.46 25.42
CA VAL A 337 8.39 -9.01 25.37
C VAL A 337 9.31 -8.65 24.20
N GLN A 338 10.32 -9.46 23.94
CA GLN A 338 11.24 -9.24 22.81
C GLN A 338 10.55 -9.53 21.48
N ASN A 339 9.78 -10.62 21.37
CA ASN A 339 9.05 -10.99 20.16
C ASN A 339 8.05 -9.90 19.76
N ASP A 340 7.22 -9.43 20.68
CA ASP A 340 6.25 -8.34 20.44
C ASP A 340 6.96 -7.07 19.96
N LYS A 341 8.05 -6.66 20.61
CA LYS A 341 8.83 -5.48 20.17
C LYS A 341 9.45 -5.66 18.80
N VAL A 342 9.90 -6.87 18.46
CA VAL A 342 10.45 -7.17 17.14
C VAL A 342 9.36 -7.10 16.07
N THR A 343 8.16 -7.65 16.33
CA THR A 343 7.00 -7.49 15.45
C THR A 343 6.62 -6.02 15.30
N MET A 344 6.66 -5.23 16.38
CA MET A 344 6.43 -3.78 16.28
C MET A 344 7.44 -3.07 15.37
N MET A 345 8.70 -3.50 15.36
CA MET A 345 9.71 -2.97 14.44
C MET A 345 9.44 -3.38 12.99
N HIS A 346 8.97 -4.61 12.75
CA HIS A 346 8.57 -5.08 11.42
C HIS A 346 7.49 -4.18 10.81
N GLU A 347 6.39 -3.95 11.54
CA GLU A 347 5.31 -3.08 11.06
C GLU A 347 5.71 -1.61 10.93
N LEU A 348 6.63 -1.14 11.78
CA LEU A 348 7.18 0.22 11.65
C LEU A 348 8.05 0.35 10.39
N ALA A 349 8.82 -0.69 10.03
CA ALA A 349 9.64 -0.68 8.84
C ALA A 349 8.79 -0.61 7.57
N HIS A 350 7.62 -1.25 7.57
CA HIS A 350 6.66 -1.16 6.47
C HIS A 350 6.15 0.26 6.17
N GLN A 351 6.14 1.14 7.18
CA GLN A 351 5.79 2.56 6.98
C GLN A 351 6.73 3.22 5.95
N TYR A 352 7.97 2.74 5.82
CA TYR A 352 8.92 3.16 4.79
C TYR A 352 8.76 2.34 3.51
N PHE A 353 8.75 1.02 3.62
CA PHE A 353 8.73 0.09 2.49
C PHE A 353 7.46 -0.79 2.51
N GLY A 354 6.57 -0.61 1.54
CA GLY A 354 5.20 -1.12 1.57
C GLY A 354 4.22 0.04 1.49
N ASP A 355 4.34 0.98 2.43
CA ASP A 355 3.44 2.14 2.51
C ASP A 355 3.96 3.34 1.71
N ALA A 356 5.06 3.94 2.16
CA ALA A 356 5.60 5.16 1.57
C ALA A 356 6.24 4.87 0.21
N VAL A 357 7.05 3.81 0.11
CA VAL A 357 7.50 3.19 -1.14
C VAL A 357 6.66 1.94 -1.37
N ALA A 358 5.62 2.04 -2.19
CA ALA A 358 4.74 0.91 -2.45
C ALA A 358 5.34 -0.06 -3.49
N VAL A 359 4.77 -1.26 -3.58
CA VAL A 359 5.15 -2.22 -4.62
C VAL A 359 4.48 -1.87 -5.95
N ARG A 360 5.22 -1.95 -7.06
CA ARG A 360 4.68 -1.65 -8.40
C ARG A 360 3.68 -2.70 -8.87
N ASP A 361 3.90 -3.94 -8.47
CA ASP A 361 3.08 -5.13 -8.68
C ASP A 361 3.37 -6.11 -7.53
N TRP A 362 2.51 -7.10 -7.32
CA TRP A 362 2.63 -8.01 -6.17
C TRP A 362 3.84 -8.94 -6.24
N ASN A 363 4.45 -9.13 -7.42
CA ASN A 363 5.76 -9.80 -7.55
C ASN A 363 6.92 -8.97 -6.98
N GLN A 364 6.70 -7.71 -6.60
CA GLN A 364 7.71 -6.89 -5.91
C GLN A 364 7.56 -6.92 -4.38
N MET A 365 6.78 -7.86 -3.83
CA MET A 365 6.48 -7.90 -2.39
C MET A 365 7.72 -7.96 -1.49
N TRP A 366 8.83 -8.54 -1.97
CA TRP A 366 10.10 -8.52 -1.24
C TRP A 366 10.57 -7.10 -0.88
N ILE A 367 10.19 -6.05 -1.65
CA ILE A 367 10.51 -4.67 -1.31
C ILE A 367 9.82 -4.27 0.00
N SER A 368 8.59 -4.71 0.24
CA SER A 368 7.89 -4.46 1.50
C SER A 368 8.42 -5.40 2.59
N GLU A 369 8.12 -6.69 2.44
CA GLU A 369 8.33 -7.73 3.43
C GLU A 369 9.80 -8.02 3.72
N GLY A 370 10.64 -8.00 2.69
CA GLY A 370 12.07 -8.25 2.82
C GLY A 370 12.80 -7.16 3.60
N HIS A 371 12.41 -5.89 3.38
CA HIS A 371 12.95 -4.79 4.18
C HIS A 371 12.41 -4.84 5.61
N ALA A 372 11.12 -5.13 5.79
CA ALA A 372 10.53 -5.25 7.12
C ALA A 372 11.20 -6.36 7.95
N GLU A 373 11.42 -7.54 7.37
CA GLU A 373 12.15 -8.63 8.04
C GLU A 373 13.62 -8.25 8.26
N PHE A 374 14.29 -7.62 7.28
CA PHE A 374 15.67 -7.18 7.45
C PHE A 374 15.82 -6.22 8.65
N TYR A 375 15.00 -5.17 8.73
CA TYR A 375 15.10 -4.17 9.80
C TYR A 375 14.66 -4.72 11.16
N GLN A 376 13.67 -5.62 11.21
CA GLN A 376 13.30 -6.27 12.48
C GLN A 376 14.46 -7.11 13.04
N VAL A 377 15.15 -7.88 12.18
CA VAL A 377 16.25 -8.75 12.60
C VAL A 377 17.47 -7.92 12.97
N LEU A 378 17.83 -6.93 12.15
CA LEU A 378 18.92 -6.02 12.46
C LEU A 378 18.69 -5.30 13.80
N TYR A 379 17.47 -4.81 14.05
CA TYR A 379 17.12 -4.21 15.33
C TYR A 379 17.29 -5.19 16.48
N ALA A 380 16.73 -6.41 16.38
CA ALA A 380 16.82 -7.42 17.43
C ALA A 380 18.27 -7.79 17.78
N VAL A 381 19.14 -7.92 16.77
CA VAL A 381 20.57 -8.19 16.96
C VAL A 381 21.28 -7.02 17.63
N GLU A 382 21.02 -5.78 17.20
CA GLU A 382 21.61 -4.59 17.84
C GLU A 382 21.13 -4.39 19.29
N GLN A 383 19.94 -4.89 19.65
CA GLN A 383 19.47 -4.92 21.03
C GLN A 383 20.01 -6.11 21.87
N GLY A 384 20.70 -7.07 21.23
CA GLY A 384 21.20 -8.28 21.88
C GLY A 384 20.12 -9.33 22.18
N TRP A 385 18.97 -9.29 21.48
CA TRP A 385 17.86 -10.22 21.68
C TRP A 385 17.91 -11.45 20.76
N ARG A 386 18.66 -11.36 19.67
CA ARG A 386 18.81 -12.45 18.69
C ARG A 386 20.25 -12.60 18.26
N ASP A 387 20.61 -13.84 17.96
CA ASP A 387 21.89 -14.22 17.35
C ASP A 387 21.67 -14.60 15.88
N LEU A 388 22.54 -14.12 14.99
CA LEU A 388 22.49 -14.47 13.57
C LEU A 388 22.95 -15.91 13.31
N ASP A 389 23.71 -16.50 14.25
CA ASP A 389 24.17 -17.88 14.20
C ASP A 389 23.21 -18.86 14.91
N ASP A 390 22.08 -18.37 15.43
CA ASP A 390 21.07 -19.21 16.07
C ASP A 390 20.58 -20.31 15.10
N PRO A 391 20.62 -21.60 15.49
CA PRO A 391 20.32 -22.71 14.59
C PRO A 391 18.85 -22.80 14.19
N ALA A 392 17.94 -22.16 14.94
CA ALA A 392 16.50 -22.18 14.69
C ALA A 392 15.98 -20.88 14.05
N ARG A 393 16.62 -19.74 14.33
CA ARG A 393 16.11 -18.40 13.99
C ARG A 393 17.11 -17.50 13.26
N GLY A 394 18.37 -17.94 13.16
CA GLY A 394 19.48 -17.24 12.51
C GLY A 394 19.44 -17.29 10.97
N LEU A 395 20.46 -16.73 10.33
CA LEU A 395 20.53 -16.60 8.87
C LEU A 395 20.56 -17.95 8.16
N ARG A 396 21.18 -18.97 8.77
CA ARG A 396 21.24 -20.31 8.16
C ARG A 396 19.87 -20.99 8.10
N ALA A 397 19.10 -20.93 9.19
CA ALA A 397 17.74 -21.47 9.22
C ALA A 397 16.86 -20.81 8.15
N ARG A 398 17.03 -19.50 7.98
CA ARG A 398 16.36 -18.70 6.93
C ARG A 398 16.78 -19.09 5.52
N TYR A 399 18.07 -19.34 5.31
CA TYR A 399 18.60 -19.80 4.03
C TYR A 399 17.99 -21.14 3.61
N ASP A 400 17.94 -22.10 4.53
CA ASP A 400 17.32 -23.40 4.29
C ASP A 400 15.81 -23.26 4.01
N PHE A 401 15.12 -22.41 4.77
CA PHE A 401 13.69 -22.12 4.57
C PHE A 401 13.40 -21.47 3.20
N ASP A 402 14.23 -20.53 2.74
CA ASP A 402 14.09 -19.93 1.40
C ASP A 402 14.20 -21.00 0.30
N GLY A 403 15.13 -21.94 0.45
CA GLY A 403 15.26 -23.08 -0.48
C GLY A 403 13.98 -23.89 -0.58
N ASP A 404 13.40 -24.26 0.57
CA ASP A 404 12.15 -25.02 0.61
C ASP A 404 10.97 -24.20 0.03
N LYS A 405 10.92 -22.89 0.31
CA LYS A 405 9.87 -22.01 -0.21
C LYS A 405 9.95 -21.77 -1.71
N ARG A 406 11.13 -21.71 -2.32
CA ARG A 406 11.23 -21.62 -3.79
C ARG A 406 10.69 -22.86 -4.48
N VAL A 407 10.89 -24.04 -3.89
CA VAL A 407 10.31 -25.30 -4.39
C VAL A 407 8.79 -25.27 -4.30
N GLU A 408 8.23 -24.79 -3.19
CA GLU A 408 6.78 -24.71 -2.96
C GLU A 408 6.13 -23.62 -3.84
N SER A 409 6.55 -22.37 -3.65
CA SER A 409 5.88 -21.14 -4.07
C SER A 409 6.55 -20.41 -5.24
N GLY A 410 7.72 -20.86 -5.68
CA GLY A 410 8.54 -20.14 -6.67
C GLY A 410 9.37 -19.02 -6.05
N PRO A 411 10.25 -18.37 -6.83
CA PRO A 411 11.07 -17.27 -6.33
C PRO A 411 10.24 -15.99 -6.09
N PRO A 412 10.70 -15.08 -5.21
CA PRO A 412 9.92 -13.91 -4.79
C PRO A 412 9.43 -13.01 -5.93
N GLY A 413 10.21 -12.89 -7.01
CA GLY A 413 9.90 -12.08 -8.18
C GLY A 413 9.07 -12.78 -9.25
N ASN A 414 8.78 -14.07 -9.08
CA ASN A 414 8.01 -14.89 -10.01
C ASN A 414 7.30 -16.03 -9.28
N MET A 415 6.36 -15.66 -8.40
CA MET A 415 5.62 -16.61 -7.58
C MET A 415 4.66 -17.46 -8.44
N LYS A 416 4.36 -18.68 -7.98
CA LYS A 416 3.45 -19.60 -8.68
C LYS A 416 1.99 -19.23 -8.48
N HIS A 417 1.62 -18.79 -7.27
CA HIS A 417 0.24 -18.51 -6.90
C HIS A 417 0.14 -17.17 -6.18
N ALA A 418 -1.00 -16.49 -6.33
CA ALA A 418 -1.23 -15.18 -5.71
C ALA A 418 -1.17 -15.22 -4.17
N ARG A 419 -1.53 -16.36 -3.56
CA ARG A 419 -1.44 -16.56 -2.11
C ARG A 419 0.00 -16.54 -1.58
N ASP A 420 0.97 -16.83 -2.45
CA ASP A 420 2.39 -16.87 -2.08
C ASP A 420 2.95 -15.48 -1.75
N VAL A 421 2.24 -14.41 -2.13
CA VAL A 421 2.59 -13.03 -1.76
C VAL A 421 2.71 -12.85 -0.25
N LEU A 422 1.93 -13.60 0.52
CA LEU A 422 1.90 -13.53 1.98
C LEU A 422 2.91 -14.48 2.65
N VAL A 423 3.67 -15.27 1.87
CA VAL A 423 4.58 -16.30 2.41
C VAL A 423 5.91 -16.37 1.64
N GLY A 424 7.03 -16.28 2.37
CA GLY A 424 8.36 -16.58 1.82
C GLY A 424 9.08 -15.42 1.12
N THR A 425 8.38 -14.35 0.73
CA THR A 425 9.04 -13.17 0.10
C THR A 425 9.96 -12.42 1.08
N ASN A 426 9.58 -12.42 2.36
CA ASN A 426 10.27 -11.79 3.48
C ASN A 426 11.69 -12.32 3.60
N THR A 427 11.82 -13.65 3.66
CA THR A 427 13.09 -14.30 4.00
C THR A 427 14.12 -14.16 2.90
N ALA A 428 13.70 -14.35 1.64
CA ALA A 428 14.55 -14.12 0.48
C ALA A 428 15.05 -12.67 0.42
N GLY A 429 14.15 -11.70 0.63
CA GLY A 429 14.47 -10.28 0.63
C GLY A 429 15.43 -9.91 1.77
N LEU A 430 15.22 -10.43 2.97
CA LEU A 430 16.13 -10.27 4.10
C LEU A 430 17.53 -10.78 3.78
N LEU A 431 17.65 -12.02 3.27
CA LEU A 431 18.94 -12.63 2.96
C LEU A 431 19.68 -11.84 1.86
N MET A 432 18.94 -11.39 0.85
CA MET A 432 19.45 -10.50 -0.20
C MET A 432 19.98 -9.19 0.39
N LEU A 433 19.25 -8.54 1.30
CA LEU A 433 19.68 -7.28 1.91
C LEU A 433 20.89 -7.46 2.83
N PHE A 434 20.94 -8.54 3.62
CA PHE A 434 22.13 -8.88 4.44
C PHE A 434 23.34 -9.15 3.55
N GLY A 435 23.22 -10.00 2.53
CA GLY A 435 24.33 -10.27 1.62
C GLY A 435 24.75 -9.02 0.82
N LEU A 436 23.82 -8.16 0.43
CA LEU A 436 24.12 -6.88 -0.20
C LEU A 436 24.95 -6.01 0.74
N ARG A 437 24.55 -5.90 2.01
CA ARG A 437 25.26 -5.16 3.05
C ARG A 437 26.70 -5.65 3.22
N GLU A 438 26.93 -6.96 3.19
CA GLU A 438 28.28 -7.53 3.24
C GLU A 438 29.10 -7.21 1.98
N LEU A 439 28.48 -7.23 0.79
CA LEU A 439 29.16 -6.95 -0.48
C LEU A 439 29.58 -5.48 -0.65
N VAL A 440 28.81 -4.53 -0.12
CA VAL A 440 29.07 -3.08 -0.32
C VAL A 440 29.58 -2.38 0.93
N GLY A 441 29.52 -3.04 2.08
CA GLY A 441 29.81 -2.49 3.40
C GLY A 441 28.63 -1.68 3.99
N PRO A 442 28.52 -1.61 5.32
CA PRO A 442 27.36 -1.04 6.01
C PRO A 442 27.07 0.42 5.66
N ASP A 443 28.11 1.24 5.45
CA ASP A 443 27.93 2.66 5.11
C ASP A 443 27.38 2.86 3.71
N THR A 444 27.87 2.09 2.73
CA THR A 444 27.36 2.14 1.36
C THR A 444 25.94 1.60 1.30
N PHE A 445 25.66 0.49 2.00
CA PHE A 445 24.32 -0.07 2.11
C PHE A 445 23.34 0.95 2.68
N ARG A 446 23.68 1.60 3.80
CA ARG A 446 22.85 2.66 4.38
C ARG A 446 22.61 3.82 3.39
N ARG A 447 23.61 4.19 2.57
CA ARG A 447 23.40 5.19 1.51
C ARG A 447 22.46 4.70 0.41
N ILE A 448 22.52 3.43 0.02
CA ILE A 448 21.59 2.82 -0.96
C ILE A 448 20.16 2.93 -0.42
N GLU A 449 19.93 2.45 0.80
CA GLU A 449 18.61 2.44 1.46
C GLU A 449 18.01 3.85 1.58
N LYS A 450 18.80 4.81 2.07
CA LYS A 450 18.40 6.22 2.18
C LYS A 450 18.07 6.84 0.81
N THR A 451 18.87 6.53 -0.21
CA THR A 451 18.67 7.06 -1.57
C THR A 451 17.43 6.46 -2.22
N PHE A 452 17.26 5.13 -2.11
CA PHE A 452 16.12 4.43 -2.68
C PHE A 452 14.81 4.94 -2.05
N PHE A 453 14.76 5.02 -0.71
CA PHE A 453 13.61 5.58 -0.02
C PHE A 453 13.34 7.03 -0.46
N ALA A 454 14.35 7.89 -0.51
CA ALA A 454 14.16 9.29 -0.89
C ALA A 454 13.63 9.47 -2.33
N GLU A 455 14.08 8.65 -3.28
CA GLU A 455 13.67 8.74 -4.69
C GLU A 455 12.26 8.18 -4.97
N TYR A 456 11.85 7.18 -4.20
CA TYR A 456 10.59 6.46 -4.41
C TYR A 456 9.51 6.75 -3.35
N ARG A 457 9.80 7.55 -2.33
CA ARG A 457 8.79 7.98 -1.35
C ARG A 457 7.60 8.65 -2.05
N GLY A 458 6.41 8.12 -1.78
CA GLY A 458 5.16 8.56 -2.39
C GLY A 458 4.85 7.89 -3.74
N ARG A 459 5.68 6.94 -4.18
CA ARG A 459 5.55 6.23 -5.46
C ARG A 459 5.56 4.72 -5.23
N SER A 460 5.40 3.96 -6.30
CA SER A 460 5.61 2.52 -6.31
C SER A 460 6.92 2.17 -7.02
N ALA A 461 7.61 1.14 -6.54
CA ALA A 461 8.93 0.74 -7.00
C ALA A 461 8.96 -0.74 -7.41
N SER A 462 9.99 -1.09 -8.18
CA SER A 462 10.25 -2.46 -8.61
C SER A 462 11.71 -2.86 -8.43
N THR A 463 12.01 -4.14 -8.61
CA THR A 463 13.38 -4.66 -8.50
C THR A 463 14.36 -3.94 -9.44
N PRO A 464 14.04 -3.65 -10.72
CA PRO A 464 14.89 -2.83 -11.58
C PRO A 464 15.17 -1.42 -11.04
N ASP A 465 14.19 -0.82 -10.35
CA ASP A 465 14.36 0.48 -9.70
C ASP A 465 15.39 0.39 -8.57
N TYR A 466 15.27 -0.62 -7.71
CA TYR A 466 16.22 -0.86 -6.62
C TYR A 466 17.63 -1.14 -7.15
N ILE A 467 17.77 -2.00 -8.17
CA ILE A 467 19.05 -2.30 -8.84
C ILE A 467 19.69 -1.01 -9.37
N LYS A 468 18.92 -0.15 -10.03
CA LYS A 468 19.42 1.12 -10.56
C LYS A 468 20.00 2.01 -9.45
N VAL A 469 19.30 2.12 -8.31
CA VAL A 469 19.80 2.90 -7.17
C VAL A 469 21.04 2.25 -6.57
N ALA A 470 20.98 0.95 -6.31
CA ALA A 470 22.08 0.19 -5.71
C ALA A 470 23.35 0.28 -6.55
N ASN A 471 23.27 0.10 -7.87
CA ASN A 471 24.41 0.19 -8.78
C ASN A 471 25.01 1.61 -8.79
N ARG A 472 24.15 2.63 -8.92
CA ARG A 472 24.59 4.03 -8.97
C ARG A 472 25.28 4.47 -7.67
N VAL A 473 24.75 4.07 -6.51
CA VAL A 473 25.28 4.51 -5.20
C VAL A 473 26.51 3.70 -4.80
N SER A 474 26.57 2.41 -5.13
CA SER A 474 27.72 1.55 -4.81
C SER A 474 28.88 1.67 -5.80
N GLY A 475 28.61 2.10 -7.04
CA GLY A 475 29.57 2.04 -8.15
C GLY A 475 29.87 0.62 -8.64
N LYS A 476 29.08 -0.38 -8.25
CA LYS A 476 29.21 -1.79 -8.64
C LYS A 476 28.05 -2.22 -9.53
N ASP A 477 28.25 -3.25 -10.35
CA ASP A 477 27.14 -3.94 -11.01
C ASP A 477 26.61 -5.05 -10.09
N LEU A 478 25.50 -4.77 -9.41
CA LEU A 478 24.81 -5.68 -8.50
C LEU A 478 23.63 -6.39 -9.17
N THR A 479 23.46 -6.21 -10.49
CA THR A 479 22.30 -6.69 -11.24
C THR A 479 22.16 -8.21 -11.14
N ARG A 480 23.23 -8.98 -11.38
CA ARG A 480 23.18 -10.45 -11.27
C ARG A 480 22.95 -10.92 -9.85
N TYR A 481 23.54 -10.24 -8.86
CA TYR A 481 23.35 -10.57 -7.45
C TYR A 481 21.88 -10.43 -7.05
N ILE A 482 21.30 -9.25 -7.25
CA ILE A 482 19.90 -8.97 -6.87
C ILE A 482 18.95 -9.86 -7.68
N ASN A 483 19.16 -9.99 -8.98
CA ASN A 483 18.30 -10.86 -9.80
C ASN A 483 18.37 -12.33 -9.38
N GLY A 484 19.55 -12.81 -8.95
CA GLY A 484 19.67 -14.16 -8.42
C GLY A 484 18.75 -14.40 -7.22
N TRP A 485 18.78 -13.49 -6.25
CA TRP A 485 17.94 -13.62 -5.05
C TRP A 485 16.45 -13.48 -5.35
N ILE A 486 16.09 -12.58 -6.27
CA ILE A 486 14.69 -12.26 -6.50
C ILE A 486 14.04 -13.19 -7.54
N TYR A 487 14.77 -13.65 -8.56
CA TYR A 487 14.16 -14.33 -9.71
C TYR A 487 14.69 -15.75 -9.98
N ASP A 488 15.88 -16.14 -9.50
CA ASP A 488 16.37 -17.49 -9.77
C ASP A 488 15.57 -18.54 -8.97
N ALA A 489 15.34 -19.70 -9.57
CA ALA A 489 14.54 -20.78 -8.95
C ALA A 489 15.18 -21.41 -7.71
N THR A 490 16.48 -21.24 -7.50
CA THR A 490 17.21 -21.76 -6.34
C THR A 490 17.80 -20.61 -5.54
N THR A 491 17.97 -20.83 -4.23
CA THR A 491 18.63 -19.86 -3.34
C THR A 491 20.06 -19.61 -3.81
N PRO A 492 20.48 -18.36 -4.07
CA PRO A 492 21.86 -18.08 -4.46
C PRO A 492 22.85 -18.30 -3.32
N PRO A 493 24.16 -18.48 -3.62
CA PRO A 493 25.20 -18.50 -2.58
C PRO A 493 25.17 -17.24 -1.71
N MET A 494 25.25 -17.42 -0.40
CA MET A 494 25.25 -16.31 0.57
C MET A 494 26.66 -15.70 0.70
N PRO A 495 26.84 -14.39 0.45
CA PRO A 495 28.11 -13.71 0.74
C PRO A 495 28.56 -13.93 2.18
N GLY A 496 29.84 -14.26 2.38
CA GLY A 496 30.40 -14.59 3.70
C GLY A 496 30.25 -16.05 4.14
N HIS A 497 29.43 -16.85 3.44
CA HIS A 497 29.14 -18.25 3.81
C HIS A 497 29.30 -19.21 2.61
N PRO A 498 30.54 -19.45 2.13
CA PRO A 498 30.80 -20.29 0.96
C PRO A 498 30.49 -21.79 1.17
N ASP A 499 30.33 -22.20 2.44
CA ASP A 499 29.94 -23.53 2.87
C ASP A 499 28.43 -23.80 2.74
N TRP A 500 27.60 -22.75 2.63
CA TRP A 500 26.16 -22.90 2.44
C TRP A 500 25.87 -23.22 0.98
N ARG A 501 25.26 -24.38 0.73
CA ARG A 501 24.93 -24.81 -0.63
C ARG A 501 23.41 -24.75 -0.86
N PRO A 502 22.97 -24.29 -2.05
CA PRO A 502 21.57 -24.37 -2.43
C PRO A 502 21.08 -25.82 -2.38
N ARG A 503 19.86 -26.05 -1.90
CA ARG A 503 19.19 -27.34 -2.13
C ARG A 503 18.82 -27.40 -3.62
N GLY A 504 19.20 -28.51 -4.27
CA GLY A 504 19.01 -28.74 -5.71
C GLY A 504 17.60 -29.22 -6.07
#